data_AF-A0A1F9L233-F1
#
_entry.id   AF-A0A1F9L233-F1
#
_cell.length_a   1.000
_cell.length_b   1.000
_cell.length_c   1.000
_cell.angle_alpha   90.00
_cell.angle_beta   90.00
_cell.angle_gamma   90.00
#
_symmetry.space_group_name_H-M   'P 1'
#
loop_
_entity.id
_entity.type
_entity.pdbx_description
1 polymer ?
#
loop_
_entity_poly.entity_id
_entity_poly.type
_entity_poly.pdbx_seq_one_letter_code
_entity_poly.pdbx_strand_id
1 'polypeptide(L)'
;MEMLYLFEKNRIDVGLLQTEELFKSRNYQFEPLSLDILKTASEIDDIPELHDRLIAATARYLGLPMITNDPVIKKSQFVNILE
;
A
#
# COMPACT_ATOMS: atom_id res chain seq x y z
N MET A 1 -3.95 -7.68 -1.08
CA MET A 1 -4.12 -8.41 -2.36
C MET A 1 -2.78 -8.90 -2.90
N GLU A 2 -1.80 -8.03 -3.07
CA GLU A 2 -0.51 -8.38 -3.69
C GLU A 2 0.28 -9.47 -2.95
N MET A 3 0.29 -9.47 -1.62
CA MET A 3 0.87 -10.57 -0.83
C MET A 3 0.32 -11.95 -1.21
N LEU A 4 -1.01 -12.07 -1.37
CA LEU A 4 -1.64 -13.33 -1.79
C LEU A 4 -1.19 -13.71 -3.21
N TYR A 5 -1.17 -12.75 -4.14
CA TYR A 5 -0.71 -12.99 -5.51
C TYR A 5 0.73 -13.49 -5.54
N LEU A 6 1.64 -12.85 -4.80
CA LEU A 6 3.05 -13.25 -4.75
C LEU A 6 3.22 -14.65 -4.14
N PHE A 7 2.45 -14.96 -3.10
CA PHE A 7 2.42 -16.30 -2.49
C PHE A 7 1.93 -17.36 -3.48
N GLU A 8 0.81 -17.12 -4.18
CA GLU A 8 0.28 -18.04 -5.20
C GLU A 8 1.24 -18.25 -6.38
N LYS A 9 2.09 -17.26 -6.67
CA LYS A 9 3.15 -17.35 -7.69
C LYS A 9 4.45 -17.94 -7.16
N ASN A 10 4.50 -18.41 -5.92
CA ASN A 10 5.71 -18.91 -5.25
C ASN A 10 6.89 -17.92 -5.32
N ARG A 11 6.59 -16.62 -5.24
CA ARG A 11 7.59 -15.54 -5.22
C ARG A 11 8.00 -15.15 -3.82
N ILE A 12 7.20 -15.52 -2.82
CA ILE A 12 7.47 -15.33 -1.39
C ILE A 12 7.02 -16.58 -0.63
N ASP A 13 7.72 -16.90 0.47
CA ASP A 13 7.37 -18.03 1.35
C ASP A 13 6.34 -17.65 2.44
N VAL A 14 6.00 -16.36 2.54
CA VAL A 14 5.04 -15.83 3.52
C VAL A 14 3.64 -15.88 2.94
N GLY A 15 2.79 -16.72 3.53
CA GLY A 15 1.38 -16.86 3.16
C GLY A 15 0.44 -15.99 3.99
N LEU A 16 -0.86 -16.12 3.71
CA LEU A 16 -1.92 -15.37 4.41
C LEU A 16 -1.95 -15.64 5.91
N LEU A 17 -1.71 -16.87 6.36
CA LEU A 17 -1.75 -17.24 7.78
C LEU A 17 -0.62 -16.56 8.57
N GLN A 18 0.61 -16.54 8.03
CA GLN A 18 1.71 -15.79 8.64
C GLN A 18 1.45 -14.28 8.62
N THR A 19 0.74 -13.78 7.59
CA THR A 19 0.34 -12.37 7.52
C THR A 19 -0.67 -12.01 8.62
N GLU A 20 -1.58 -12.91 8.97
CA GLU A 20 -2.52 -12.71 10.09
C GLU A 20 -1.79 -12.55 11.43
N GLU A 21 -0.71 -13.31 11.66
CA GLU A 21 0.12 -13.17 12.87
C GLU A 21 0.83 -11.82 12.93
N LEU A 22 1.29 -11.28 11.79
CA LEU A 22 1.87 -9.94 11.74
C LEU A 22 0.87 -8.87 12.16
N PHE A 23 -0.41 -9.01 11.79
CA PHE A 23 -1.47 -8.09 12.20
C PHE A 23 -1.86 -8.19 13.67
N LYS A 24 -1.49 -9.28 14.37
CA LYS A 24 -1.64 -9.38 15.83
C LYS A 24 -0.55 -8.63 16.58
N SER A 25 0.55 -8.30 15.92
CA SER A 25 1.61 -7.48 16.51
C SER A 25 1.17 -6.01 16.64
N ARG A 26 1.80 -5.27 17.55
CA ARG A 26 1.56 -3.82 17.70
C ARG A 26 2.24 -2.97 16.64
N ASN A 27 3.06 -3.58 15.78
CA ASN A 27 3.90 -2.87 14.81
C ASN A 27 3.16 -2.63 13.47
N TYR A 28 2.08 -3.36 13.23
CA TYR A 28 1.34 -3.30 11.99
C TYR A 28 -0.15 -3.09 12.27
N GLN A 29 -0.77 -2.22 11.47
CA GLN A 29 -2.21 -2.03 11.45
C GLN A 29 -2.72 -2.28 10.03
N PHE A 30 -3.81 -3.03 9.91
CA PHE A 30 -4.49 -3.23 8.64
C PHE A 30 -5.50 -2.10 8.42
N GLU A 31 -5.32 -1.33 7.35
CA GLU A 31 -6.26 -0.28 6.97
C GLU A 31 -7.25 -0.81 5.90
N PRO A 32 -8.57 -0.84 6.18
CA PRO A 32 -9.56 -1.27 5.21
C PRO A 32 -9.74 -0.24 4.10
N LEU A 33 -10.02 -0.70 2.88
CA LEU A 33 -10.33 0.19 1.77
C LEU A 33 -11.69 0.88 2.00
N SER A 34 -11.67 2.20 2.10
CA SER A 34 -12.85 3.04 2.31
C SER A 34 -13.19 3.87 1.06
N LEU A 35 -14.41 4.41 1.01
CA LEU A 35 -14.81 5.32 -0.07
C LEU A 35 -13.95 6.58 -0.12
N ASP A 36 -13.46 7.06 1.02
CA ASP A 36 -12.62 8.25 1.06
C ASP A 36 -11.22 7.96 0.50
N ILE A 37 -10.66 6.78 0.76
CA ILE A 37 -9.42 6.33 0.10
C ILE A 37 -9.62 6.26 -1.43
N LEU A 38 -10.77 5.75 -1.89
CA LEU A 38 -11.08 5.71 -3.32
C LEU A 38 -11.16 7.11 -3.94
N LYS A 39 -11.76 8.08 -3.25
CA LYS A 39 -11.77 9.48 -3.69
C LYS A 39 -10.36 10.05 -3.75
N THR A 40 -9.57 9.85 -2.70
CA THR A 40 -8.16 10.28 -2.68
C THR A 40 -7.36 9.66 -3.82
N ALA A 41 -7.60 8.39 -4.16
CA ALA A 41 -6.95 7.73 -5.28
C ALA A 41 -7.35 8.33 -6.63
N SER A 42 -8.60 8.79 -6.78
CA SER A 42 -9.06 9.44 -8.01
C SER A 42 -8.39 10.79 -8.28
N GLU A 43 -7.80 11.41 -7.25
CA GLU A 43 -7.05 12.65 -7.37
C GLU A 43 -5.57 12.43 -7.75
N ILE A 44 -5.05 11.21 -7.58
CA ILE A 44 -3.65 10.89 -7.91
C ILE A 44 -3.57 10.51 -9.39
N ASP A 45 -2.88 11.33 -10.17
CA ASP A 45 -2.78 11.20 -11.63
C ASP A 45 -1.39 10.76 -12.14
N ASP A 46 -0.38 10.71 -11.27
CA ASP A 46 1.02 10.42 -11.61
C ASP A 46 1.48 8.99 -11.27
N ILE A 47 0.60 8.17 -10.69
CA ILE A 47 0.82 6.73 -10.43
C ILE A 47 -0.13 5.92 -11.33
N PRO A 48 0.36 5.34 -12.45
CA PRO A 48 -0.51 4.70 -13.44
C PRO A 48 -1.19 3.42 -12.95
N GLU A 49 -0.47 2.57 -12.22
CA GLU A 49 -0.97 1.28 -11.73
C GLU A 49 -2.00 1.51 -10.61
N LEU A 50 -3.13 0.79 -10.65
CA LEU A 50 -4.26 1.05 -9.76
C LEU A 50 -3.97 0.61 -8.32
N HIS A 51 -3.36 -0.55 -8.12
CA HIS A 51 -3.06 -1.07 -6.80
C HIS A 51 -2.03 -0.20 -6.07
N ASP A 52 -0.96 0.21 -6.74
CA ASP A 52 0.04 1.16 -6.25
C ASP A 52 -0.60 2.49 -5.89
N ARG A 53 -1.50 2.99 -6.74
CA ARG A 53 -2.24 4.23 -6.50
C ARG A 53 -3.17 4.13 -5.30
N LEU A 54 -3.81 2.99 -5.07
CA LEU A 54 -4.63 2.75 -3.88
C LEU A 54 -3.77 2.75 -2.61
N ILE A 55 -2.59 2.11 -2.65
CA ILE A 55 -1.63 2.12 -1.54
C ILE A 55 -1.18 3.56 -1.24
N ALA A 56 -0.83 4.32 -2.28
CA ALA A 56 -0.43 5.72 -2.18
C ALA A 56 -1.56 6.61 -1.63
N ALA A 57 -2.79 6.39 -2.10
CA ALA A 57 -3.96 7.09 -1.62
C ALA A 57 -4.25 6.82 -0.15
N THR A 58 -4.07 5.57 0.33
CA THR A 58 -4.21 5.23 1.75
C THR A 58 -3.23 6.03 2.60
N ALA A 59 -1.96 6.09 2.22
CA ALA A 59 -0.95 6.86 2.96
C ALA A 59 -1.27 8.37 2.97
N ARG A 60 -1.65 8.92 1.81
CA ARG A 60 -2.06 10.32 1.68
C ARG A 60 -3.29 10.65 2.52
N TYR A 61 -4.32 9.79 2.47
CA TYR A 61 -5.55 9.95 3.24
C TYR A 61 -5.29 9.95 4.75
N LEU A 62 -4.40 9.08 5.22
CA LEU A 62 -4.01 8.99 6.63
C LEU A 62 -2.97 10.06 7.05
N GLY A 63 -2.42 10.82 6.10
CA GLY A 63 -1.35 11.79 6.37
C GLY A 63 -0.04 11.14 6.82
N LEU A 64 0.23 9.90 6.39
CA LEU A 64 1.41 9.13 6.77
C LEU A 64 2.45 9.12 5.64
N PRO A 65 3.75 9.12 5.97
CA PRO A 65 4.77 8.90 4.96
C PRO A 65 4.78 7.44 4.50
N MET A 66 5.13 7.22 3.25
CA MET A 66 5.25 5.90 2.64
C MET A 66 6.67 5.37 2.68
N ILE A 67 6.80 4.06 2.88
CA ILE A 67 8.03 3.32 2.66
C ILE A 67 7.86 2.55 1.36
N THR A 68 8.69 2.84 0.36
CA THR A 68 8.66 2.13 -0.92
C THR A 68 10.02 2.21 -1.61
N ASN A 69 10.33 1.22 -2.44
CA ASN A 69 11.47 1.25 -3.36
C ASN A 69 11.07 1.62 -4.79
N ASP A 70 9.77 1.82 -5.06
CA ASP A 70 9.26 2.12 -6.39
C ASP A 70 9.64 3.55 -6.84
N PRO A 71 10.36 3.72 -7.96
CA PRO A 71 10.81 5.03 -8.42
C PRO A 71 9.69 5.91 -9.00
N VAL A 72 8.55 5.33 -9.41
CA VAL A 72 7.36 6.07 -9.85
C VAL A 72 6.70 6.72 -8.64
N ILE A 73 6.44 5.93 -7.60
CA ILE A 73 5.83 6.43 -6.35
C ILE A 73 6.73 7.46 -5.68
N LYS A 74 8.05 7.23 -5.64
CA LYS A 74 9.02 8.19 -5.06
C LYS A 74 9.02 9.57 -5.73
N LYS A 75 8.57 9.65 -6.99
CA LYS A 75 8.50 10.90 -7.76
C LYS A 75 7.11 11.53 -7.72
N SER A 76 6.13 10.85 -7.13
CA SER A 76 4.76 11.35 -7.07
C SER A 76 4.69 12.60 -6.20
N GLN A 77 3.95 13.60 -6.68
CA GLN A 77 3.74 14.86 -5.95
C GLN A 77 2.69 14.74 -4.84
N PHE A 78 1.95 13.62 -4.79
CA PHE A 78 0.82 13.43 -3.90
C PHE A 78 1.17 12.74 -2.58
N VAL A 79 2.37 12.17 -2.45
CA VAL A 79 2.76 11.38 -1.29
C VAL A 79 4.09 11.84 -0.71
N ASN A 80 4.24 11.69 0.60
CA ASN A 80 5.52 11.88 1.28
C ASN A 80 6.23 10.54 1.43
N ILE A 81 7.55 10.51 1.26
CA ILE A 81 8.36 9.30 1.39
C ILE A 81 9.19 9.36 2.67
N LEU A 82 9.27 8.25 3.40
CA LEU A 82 10.20 8.08 4.51
C LEU A 82 11.54 7.54 3.95
N GLU A 83 12.61 8.31 4.14
CA GLU A 83 13.99 7.94 3.75
C GLU A 83 14.70 7.06 4.80
#